data_AF-A0A7J7UTN2-F1
#
_entry.id   AF-A0A7J7UTN2-F1
#
_cell.length_a   1.000
_cell.length_b   1.000
_cell.length_c   1.000
_cell.angle_alpha   90.00
_cell.angle_beta   90.00
_cell.angle_gamma   90.00
#
_symmetry.space_group_name_H-M   'P 1'
#
loop_
_entity.id
_entity.type
_entity.pdbx_description
1 polymer ?
#
loop_
_entity_poly.entity_id
_entity_poly.type
_entity_poly.pdbx_seq_one_letter_code
_entity_poly.pdbx_strand_id
1 'polypeptide(L)'
;MPNRKATRNAYYFFVQEKIPELRRRGLPVARVADAIPHCSADWALLSQDEKEKYADMARAWRAAQGKDSGPPEKQKPVCTPLRKPGMLVPKQNVSPPDISSLSLKNDQALLGGIFYFLNIFSHGELPPHCEQRFLPCEIGCVKYSLQDGIIEDFHSFITPGEIPRGFRFHCQAASDSSHKIPISNFESGCDQATVLQNLYRFIHPNPGKWPPIYCKSDDRARVNWCLKHMEKGSEIRQNLELLTVEDLVVGIYQQKFLKEPSKTWVRSLLDVAMWDYSSNTRCKWHEENDILFCALAVCKKIAYCISNSLATLFGIQLTEAHVPLQDYEASSRVTPKMVILDAGRYQKLRFENSGFSHFNYSNQEPRSNTPTGDYPSGVKISGPNSSVRGRGITRLLERISGASSCEAALSPSLSPKGGYKPFSSLS
;
A
#
# COMPACT_ATOMS: atom_id res chain seq x y z
N MET A 1 -4.42 -11.42 16.27
CA MET A 1 -3.26 -11.38 15.34
C MET A 1 -2.30 -10.29 15.80
N PRO A 2 -0.98 -10.41 15.57
CA PRO A 2 -0.03 -9.41 16.02
C PRO A 2 -0.21 -8.11 15.24
N ASN A 3 -0.46 -7.03 15.98
CA ASN A 3 -0.55 -5.67 15.47
C ASN A 3 0.76 -5.30 14.74
N ARG A 4 0.70 -5.01 13.43
CA ARG A 4 1.87 -4.50 12.67
C ARG A 4 2.19 -3.09 13.17
N LYS A 5 2.94 -3.01 14.28
CA LYS A 5 3.46 -1.77 14.84
C LYS A 5 4.20 -1.00 13.75
N ALA A 6 3.90 0.29 13.59
CA ALA A 6 4.60 1.17 12.68
C ALA A 6 6.12 1.11 12.94
N THR A 7 6.87 0.57 11.98
CA THR A 7 8.30 0.28 12.10
C THR A 7 9.09 1.56 11.97
N ARG A 8 9.40 2.19 13.12
CA ARG A 8 10.33 3.33 13.19
C ARG A 8 11.68 2.91 12.58
N ASN A 9 12.08 3.64 11.55
CA ASN A 9 13.34 3.48 10.81
C ASN A 9 14.33 4.59 11.21
N ALA A 10 15.55 4.59 10.66
CA ALA A 10 16.55 5.60 10.99
C ALA A 10 16.06 7.02 10.71
N TYR A 11 15.44 7.24 9.54
CA TYR A 11 14.90 8.53 9.14
C TYR A 11 13.86 9.09 10.13
N TYR A 12 12.98 8.25 10.68
CA TYR A 12 12.01 8.65 11.71
C TYR A 12 12.69 9.32 12.92
N PHE A 13 13.83 8.79 13.39
CA PHE A 13 14.54 9.36 14.54
C PHE A 13 15.26 10.68 14.20
N PHE A 14 15.81 10.79 13.00
CA PHE A 14 16.37 12.05 12.50
C PHE A 14 15.32 13.15 12.40
N VAL A 15 14.17 12.87 11.77
CA VAL A 15 13.07 13.85 11.68
C VAL A 15 12.58 14.24 13.08
N GLN A 16 12.51 13.27 14.02
CA GLN A 16 12.14 13.57 15.41
C GLN A 16 13.14 14.51 16.12
N GLU A 17 14.45 14.38 15.87
CA GLU A 17 15.49 15.28 16.39
C GLU A 17 15.41 16.69 15.76
N LYS A 18 14.97 16.80 14.49
CA LYS A 18 14.85 18.08 13.76
C LYS A 18 13.59 18.89 14.05
N ILE A 19 12.50 18.30 14.55
CA ILE A 19 11.24 19.02 14.87
C ILE A 19 11.45 20.30 15.71
N PRO A 20 12.24 20.32 16.82
CA PRO A 20 12.46 21.54 17.61
C PRO A 20 13.27 22.61 16.89
N GLU A 21 14.08 22.26 15.89
CA GLU A 21 14.78 23.22 15.05
C GLU A 21 13.83 23.86 14.04
N LEU A 22 13.01 23.06 13.35
CA LEU A 22 12.00 23.53 12.40
C LEU A 22 10.95 24.44 13.07
N ARG A 23 10.54 24.12 14.31
CA ARG A 23 9.67 25.01 15.12
C ARG A 23 10.33 26.36 15.43
N ARG A 24 11.63 26.39 15.73
CA ARG A 24 12.37 27.65 15.94
C ARG A 24 12.52 28.47 14.65
N ARG A 25 12.52 27.81 13.49
CA ARG A 25 12.44 28.46 12.17
C ARG A 25 11.02 28.93 11.80
N GLY A 26 10.05 28.83 12.71
CA GLY A 26 8.67 29.29 12.50
C GLY A 26 7.77 28.36 11.68
N LEU A 27 8.22 27.14 11.37
CA LEU A 27 7.46 26.18 10.56
C LEU A 27 6.40 25.44 11.41
N PRO A 28 5.18 25.23 10.89
CA PRO A 28 4.06 24.65 11.64
C PRO A 28 4.15 23.11 11.76
N VAL A 29 5.23 22.59 12.34
CA VAL A 29 5.47 21.14 12.46
C VAL A 29 5.00 20.59 13.81
N ALA A 30 3.79 20.02 13.85
CA ALA A 30 3.21 19.47 15.08
C ALA A 30 3.69 18.02 15.35
N ARG A 31 3.88 17.23 14.29
CA ARG A 31 4.22 15.79 14.32
C ARG A 31 5.33 15.47 13.31
N VAL A 32 5.83 14.25 13.36
CA VAL A 32 6.88 13.74 12.44
C VAL A 32 6.46 13.86 10.98
N ALA A 33 5.21 13.53 10.63
CA ALA A 33 4.70 13.62 9.27
C ALA A 33 4.86 15.04 8.68
N ASP A 34 4.50 16.06 9.46
CA ASP A 34 4.53 17.47 9.06
C ASP A 34 5.98 17.99 8.84
N ALA A 35 6.99 17.33 9.43
CA ALA A 35 8.40 17.68 9.32
C ALA A 35 9.15 16.97 8.19
N ILE A 36 8.61 15.89 7.62
CA ILE A 36 9.26 15.10 6.55
C ILE A 36 9.64 15.94 5.32
N PRO A 37 8.79 16.83 4.77
CA PRO A 37 9.13 17.63 3.58
C PRO A 37 10.32 18.57 3.79
N HIS A 38 10.59 18.96 5.04
CA HIS A 38 11.69 19.88 5.39
C HIS A 38 12.98 19.15 5.77
N CYS A 39 12.93 17.83 6.00
CA CYS A 39 14.07 17.03 6.45
C CYS A 39 14.65 16.11 5.36
N SER A 40 14.01 15.98 4.21
CA SER A 40 14.45 15.08 3.12
C SER A 40 15.80 15.49 2.54
N ALA A 41 16.01 16.78 2.26
CA ALA A 41 17.26 17.32 1.75
C ALA A 41 18.40 17.22 2.79
N ASP A 42 18.15 17.64 4.02
CA ASP A 42 19.12 17.53 5.12
C ASP A 42 19.54 16.06 5.37
N TRP A 43 18.60 15.10 5.28
CA TRP A 43 18.90 13.67 5.38
C TRP A 43 19.72 13.15 4.20
N ALA A 44 19.49 13.63 2.98
CA ALA A 44 20.30 13.25 1.83
C ALA A 44 21.77 13.69 2.03
N LEU A 45 21.98 14.90 2.55
CA LEU A 45 23.28 15.51 2.80
C LEU A 45 24.10 14.88 3.95
N LEU A 46 23.47 14.16 4.89
CA LEU A 46 24.20 13.50 5.98
C LEU A 46 25.21 12.46 5.45
N SER A 47 26.37 12.40 6.09
CA SER A 47 27.36 11.34 5.89
C SER A 47 26.82 9.96 6.32
N GLN A 48 27.51 8.88 5.92
CA GLN A 48 27.13 7.52 6.30
C GLN A 48 27.23 7.32 7.83
N ASP A 49 28.22 7.91 8.49
CA ASP A 49 28.42 7.80 9.94
C ASP A 49 27.31 8.52 10.73
N GLU A 50 26.87 9.69 10.25
CA GLU A 50 25.72 10.39 10.82
C GLU A 50 24.42 9.62 10.61
N LYS A 51 24.23 8.97 9.46
CA LYS A 51 23.09 8.07 9.20
C LYS A 51 23.13 6.84 10.12
N GLU A 52 24.32 6.34 10.45
CA GLU A 52 24.50 5.18 11.33
C GLU A 52 24.08 5.47 12.77
N LYS A 53 24.33 6.68 13.31
CA LYS A 53 23.78 7.16 14.61
C LYS A 53 22.26 6.93 14.68
N TYR A 54 21.53 7.24 13.62
CA TYR A 54 20.08 7.07 13.56
C TYR A 54 19.66 5.62 13.31
N ALA A 55 20.49 4.84 12.61
CA ALA A 55 20.31 3.38 12.50
C ALA A 55 20.44 2.71 13.87
N ASP A 56 21.40 3.12 14.71
CA ASP A 56 21.54 2.67 16.09
C ASP A 56 20.33 3.03 16.96
N MET A 57 19.82 4.27 16.86
CA MET A 57 18.58 4.64 17.56
C MET A 57 17.40 3.74 17.16
N ALA A 58 17.29 3.39 15.87
CA ALA A 58 16.26 2.46 15.39
C ALA A 58 16.49 1.01 15.87
N ARG A 59 17.75 0.54 15.92
CA ARG A 59 18.11 -0.78 16.50
C ARG A 59 17.79 -0.85 17.99
N ALA A 60 18.20 0.16 18.76
CA ALA A 60 17.96 0.27 20.20
C ALA A 60 16.46 0.32 20.53
N TRP A 61 15.66 1.09 19.78
CA TRP A 61 14.21 1.13 19.96
C TRP A 61 13.54 -0.23 19.70
N ARG A 62 13.98 -0.96 18.66
CA ARG A 62 13.50 -2.33 18.38
C ARG A 62 13.89 -3.30 19.50
N ALA A 63 15.10 -3.20 20.03
CA ALA A 63 15.57 -4.03 21.15
C ALA A 63 14.81 -3.75 22.46
N ALA A 64 14.48 -2.48 22.74
CA ALA A 64 13.66 -2.10 23.91
C ALA A 64 12.23 -2.65 23.81
N GLN A 65 11.60 -2.55 22.63
CA GLN A 65 10.26 -3.08 22.37
C GLN A 65 10.14 -4.62 22.50
N GLY A 66 11.26 -5.34 22.58
CA GLY A 66 11.31 -6.78 22.83
C GLY A 66 11.41 -7.18 24.32
N LYS A 67 11.50 -6.23 25.26
CA LYS A 67 11.65 -6.53 26.70
C LYS A 67 10.37 -6.39 27.54
N ASP A 68 9.31 -5.77 27.01
CA ASP A 68 8.06 -5.49 27.75
C ASP A 68 6.96 -6.57 27.59
N SER A 69 7.32 -7.82 27.25
CA SER A 69 6.42 -8.96 27.42
C SER A 69 6.65 -9.61 28.79
N GLY A 70 5.59 -9.74 29.58
CA GLY A 70 5.60 -10.19 30.98
C GLY A 70 6.15 -11.60 31.26
N PRO A 71 6.16 -12.01 32.54
CA PRO A 71 7.12 -12.98 33.08
C PRO A 71 6.96 -14.42 32.56
N PRO A 72 8.06 -15.20 32.49
CA PRO A 72 8.05 -16.56 31.98
C PRO A 72 7.39 -17.54 32.97
N GLU A 73 6.35 -18.22 32.51
CA GLU A 73 5.71 -19.29 33.27
C GLU A 73 6.63 -20.53 33.31
N LYS A 74 7.07 -20.92 34.52
CA LYS A 74 7.95 -22.07 34.74
C LYS A 74 7.19 -23.38 34.59
N GLN A 75 7.27 -24.01 33.43
CA GLN A 75 6.85 -25.42 33.28
C GLN A 75 7.99 -26.37 33.67
N LYS A 76 7.68 -27.32 34.56
CA LYS A 76 8.62 -28.31 35.09
C LYS A 76 8.96 -29.37 34.03
N PRO A 77 10.18 -29.95 34.04
CA PRO A 77 10.48 -31.10 33.20
C PRO A 77 9.78 -32.36 33.75
N VAL A 78 8.96 -33.01 32.92
CA VAL A 78 8.57 -34.41 33.09
C VAL A 78 9.08 -35.17 31.88
N CYS A 79 9.76 -36.28 32.13
CA CYS A 79 10.49 -37.03 31.11
C CYS A 79 9.70 -38.26 30.61
N THR A 80 10.14 -38.78 29.46
CA THR A 80 9.79 -40.06 28.80
C THR A 80 8.49 -40.13 27.97
N PRO A 81 8.43 -40.99 26.92
CA PRO A 81 9.52 -41.63 26.17
C PRO A 81 9.51 -41.32 24.65
N LEU A 82 10.66 -41.52 24.00
CA LEU A 82 10.80 -41.42 22.53
C LEU A 82 9.79 -42.32 21.80
N ARG A 83 9.04 -41.73 20.86
CA ARG A 83 8.54 -42.45 19.66
C ARG A 83 9.07 -41.78 18.40
N LYS A 84 9.30 -42.60 17.38
CA LYS A 84 10.11 -42.29 16.19
C LYS A 84 9.55 -41.08 15.41
N PRO A 85 10.42 -40.26 14.77
CA PRO A 85 9.96 -39.16 13.93
C PRO A 85 9.15 -39.70 12.74
N GLY A 86 7.87 -39.35 12.70
CA GLY A 86 7.08 -39.47 11.49
C GLY A 86 7.67 -38.56 10.41
N MET A 87 7.71 -39.03 9.16
CA MET A 87 8.43 -38.35 8.09
C MET A 87 7.92 -36.92 7.89
N LEU A 88 8.81 -35.95 8.11
CA LEU A 88 8.65 -34.62 7.53
C LEU A 88 8.61 -34.78 6.01
N VAL A 89 7.43 -34.54 5.42
CA VAL A 89 7.31 -34.35 3.98
C VAL A 89 8.30 -33.25 3.60
N PRO A 90 9.29 -33.51 2.72
CA PRO A 90 10.25 -32.49 2.35
C PRO A 90 9.50 -31.28 1.80
N LYS A 91 9.86 -30.08 2.26
CA LYS A 91 9.55 -28.86 1.49
C LYS A 91 10.10 -29.13 0.10
N GLN A 92 9.23 -29.08 -0.91
CA GLN A 92 9.68 -29.12 -2.29
C GLN A 92 10.60 -27.92 -2.49
N ASN A 93 11.90 -28.20 -2.58
CA ASN A 93 12.86 -27.29 -3.16
C ASN A 93 12.46 -27.18 -4.62
N VAL A 94 11.60 -26.21 -4.91
CA VAL A 94 11.35 -25.76 -6.28
C VAL A 94 12.70 -25.35 -6.81
N SER A 95 13.18 -26.07 -7.82
CA SER A 95 14.38 -25.71 -8.56
C SER A 95 14.29 -24.24 -8.99
N PRO A 96 15.41 -23.50 -9.06
CA PRO A 96 15.37 -22.15 -9.63
C PRO A 96 14.64 -22.22 -10.99
N PRO A 97 13.71 -21.28 -11.28
CA PRO A 97 13.01 -21.28 -12.55
C PRO A 97 14.02 -21.25 -13.69
N ASP A 98 13.74 -21.97 -14.76
CA ASP A 98 14.67 -22.11 -15.87
C ASP A 98 14.84 -20.77 -16.60
N ILE A 99 15.92 -20.07 -16.27
CA ILE A 99 16.24 -18.73 -16.76
C ILE A 99 16.56 -18.76 -18.27
N SER A 100 16.66 -19.94 -18.90
CA SER A 100 16.82 -20.06 -20.36
C SER A 100 15.65 -19.49 -21.17
N SER A 101 14.47 -19.29 -20.55
CA SER A 101 13.36 -18.55 -21.17
C SER A 101 13.68 -17.08 -21.43
N LEU A 102 14.57 -16.48 -20.64
CA LEU A 102 15.25 -15.20 -20.92
C LEU A 102 16.43 -15.44 -21.88
N SER A 103 16.15 -15.94 -23.09
CA SER A 103 17.15 -16.06 -24.17
C SER A 103 17.45 -14.70 -24.81
N LEU A 104 17.85 -13.75 -23.96
CA LEU A 104 17.92 -12.32 -24.21
C LEU A 104 19.31 -11.95 -24.74
N LYS A 105 19.70 -12.51 -25.89
CA LYS A 105 21.10 -12.63 -26.36
C LYS A 105 21.84 -11.31 -26.68
N ASN A 106 21.24 -10.14 -26.46
CA ASN A 106 21.86 -8.83 -26.75
C ASN A 106 21.27 -7.74 -25.84
N ASP A 107 22.06 -6.73 -25.47
CA ASP A 107 21.62 -5.54 -24.73
C ASP A 107 20.43 -4.84 -25.39
N GLN A 108 20.46 -4.75 -26.72
CA GLN A 108 19.40 -4.09 -27.49
C GLN A 108 18.05 -4.86 -27.43
N ALA A 109 18.09 -6.18 -27.20
CA ALA A 109 16.90 -6.99 -26.95
C ALA A 109 16.40 -6.87 -25.50
N LEU A 110 17.25 -6.48 -24.56
CA LEU A 110 16.88 -6.16 -23.18
C LEU A 110 16.23 -4.76 -23.09
N LEU A 111 16.81 -3.77 -23.78
CA LEU A 111 16.28 -2.39 -23.82
C LEU A 111 14.86 -2.33 -24.40
N GLY A 112 14.65 -2.93 -25.57
CA GLY A 112 13.33 -3.07 -26.21
C GLY A 112 12.48 -4.23 -25.69
N GLY A 113 12.91 -4.91 -24.61
CA GLY A 113 12.16 -6.01 -24.01
C GLY A 113 10.89 -5.51 -23.33
N ILE A 114 9.74 -6.13 -23.64
CA ILE A 114 8.47 -5.82 -22.99
C ILE A 114 8.27 -6.72 -21.77
N PHE A 115 8.06 -6.09 -20.62
CA PHE A 115 7.78 -6.73 -19.34
C PHE A 115 6.39 -6.32 -18.84
N TYR A 116 5.68 -7.24 -18.21
CA TYR A 116 4.35 -6.99 -17.64
C TYR A 116 4.40 -7.13 -16.12
N PHE A 117 4.24 -6.02 -15.39
CA PHE A 117 4.15 -6.02 -13.93
C PHE A 117 2.69 -6.13 -13.50
N LEU A 118 2.35 -7.13 -12.70
CA LEU A 118 0.99 -7.41 -12.25
C LEU A 118 0.90 -7.44 -10.73
N ASN A 119 -0.15 -6.81 -10.17
CA ASN A 119 -0.51 -6.97 -8.78
C ASN A 119 -2.02 -7.20 -8.58
N ILE A 120 -2.28 -8.16 -7.69
CA ILE A 120 -3.53 -8.43 -6.97
C ILE A 120 -3.91 -7.26 -6.01
N PHE A 121 -5.15 -6.99 -5.61
CA PHE A 121 -5.48 -6.80 -4.18
C PHE A 121 -6.67 -7.66 -3.77
N SER A 122 -6.78 -7.97 -2.49
CA SER A 122 -7.87 -8.75 -1.93
C SER A 122 -8.32 -8.20 -0.58
N HIS A 123 -9.59 -8.44 -0.20
CA HIS A 123 -10.14 -8.14 1.13
C HIS A 123 -9.58 -9.05 2.24
N GLY A 124 -8.25 -9.15 2.33
CA GLY A 124 -7.51 -10.02 3.25
C GLY A 124 -7.25 -11.43 2.72
N GLU A 125 -6.70 -12.24 3.63
CA GLU A 125 -6.30 -13.63 3.45
C GLU A 125 -7.05 -14.51 4.46
N LEU A 126 -8.05 -15.28 3.99
CA LEU A 126 -8.87 -16.14 4.84
C LEU A 126 -8.10 -17.41 5.26
N PRO A 127 -8.48 -18.15 6.31
CA PRO A 127 -7.71 -19.31 6.79
C PRO A 127 -7.44 -20.39 5.72
N PRO A 128 -6.38 -21.23 5.85
CA PRO A 128 -5.97 -22.14 4.77
C PRO A 128 -7.00 -23.23 4.41
N HIS A 129 -7.93 -23.51 5.32
CA HIS A 129 -9.03 -24.45 5.14
C HIS A 129 -10.28 -23.83 4.49
N CYS A 130 -10.26 -22.52 4.21
CA CYS A 130 -11.32 -21.84 3.45
C CYS A 130 -11.09 -22.05 1.95
N GLU A 131 -12.11 -22.53 1.23
CA GLU A 131 -12.02 -22.71 -0.23
C GLU A 131 -11.70 -21.41 -0.97
N GLN A 132 -12.21 -20.29 -0.45
CA GLN A 132 -11.88 -18.94 -0.89
C GLN A 132 -10.74 -18.39 -0.01
N ARG A 133 -9.49 -18.70 -0.35
CA ARG A 133 -8.30 -18.23 0.40
C ARG A 133 -8.12 -16.71 0.31
N PHE A 134 -8.46 -16.11 -0.84
CA PHE A 134 -8.44 -14.67 -1.05
C PHE A 134 -9.75 -14.23 -1.72
N LEU A 135 -10.09 -12.95 -1.58
CA LEU A 135 -11.28 -12.33 -2.18
C LEU A 135 -10.82 -11.13 -3.02
N PRO A 136 -10.56 -11.29 -4.34
CA PRO A 136 -9.94 -10.25 -5.16
C PRO A 136 -10.85 -9.02 -5.28
N CYS A 137 -10.28 -7.83 -5.10
CA CYS A 137 -11.02 -6.56 -5.08
C CYS A 137 -10.46 -5.49 -6.05
N GLU A 138 -9.22 -5.64 -6.50
CA GLU A 138 -8.56 -4.72 -7.43
C GLU A 138 -7.49 -5.47 -8.23
N ILE A 139 -7.21 -5.04 -9.45
CA ILE A 139 -6.09 -5.50 -10.26
C ILE A 139 -5.40 -4.30 -10.92
N GLY A 140 -4.07 -4.35 -10.96
CA GLY A 140 -3.25 -3.40 -11.71
C GLY A 140 -2.24 -4.17 -12.55
N CYS A 141 -2.11 -3.81 -13.82
CA CYS A 141 -1.05 -4.28 -14.70
C CYS A 141 -0.37 -3.10 -15.41
N VAL A 142 0.94 -3.19 -15.61
CA VAL A 142 1.73 -2.18 -16.32
C VAL A 142 2.58 -2.87 -17.38
N LYS A 143 2.52 -2.36 -18.60
CA LYS A 143 3.36 -2.75 -19.73
C LYS A 143 4.56 -1.82 -19.78
N TYR A 144 5.75 -2.38 -19.69
CA TYR A 144 7.00 -1.65 -19.44
C TYR A 144 8.12 -2.10 -20.38
N SER A 145 8.96 -1.16 -20.84
CA SER A 145 10.27 -1.45 -21.40
C SER A 145 11.34 -0.66 -20.64
N LEU A 146 12.60 -1.11 -20.71
CA LEU A 146 13.70 -0.32 -20.13
C LEU A 146 13.97 0.95 -20.93
N GLN A 147 13.66 0.96 -22.23
CA GLN A 147 13.94 2.05 -23.16
C GLN A 147 12.91 3.19 -23.12
N ASP A 148 11.64 2.85 -22.91
CA ASP A 148 10.51 3.78 -23.01
C ASP A 148 9.85 4.05 -21.65
N GLY A 149 10.15 3.21 -20.65
CA GLY A 149 9.51 3.23 -19.33
C GLY A 149 8.13 2.57 -19.36
N ILE A 150 7.16 3.16 -18.67
CA ILE A 150 5.76 2.74 -18.71
C ILE A 150 5.15 3.11 -20.06
N ILE A 151 4.77 2.09 -20.84
CA ILE A 151 4.18 2.25 -22.17
C ILE A 151 2.65 2.40 -22.05
N GLU A 152 2.02 1.47 -21.33
CA GLU A 152 0.57 1.42 -21.10
C GLU A 152 0.29 0.85 -19.71
N ASP A 153 -0.87 1.18 -19.13
CA ASP A 153 -1.36 0.56 -17.91
C ASP A 153 -2.81 0.07 -18.03
N PHE A 154 -3.14 -0.91 -17.18
CA PHE A 154 -4.44 -1.52 -17.06
C PHE A 154 -4.83 -1.56 -15.58
N HIS A 155 -6.05 -1.12 -15.28
CA HIS A 155 -6.61 -1.12 -13.94
C HIS A 155 -8.06 -1.54 -13.97
N SER A 156 -8.48 -2.29 -12.96
CA SER A 156 -9.90 -2.54 -12.73
C SER A 156 -10.15 -2.89 -11.26
N PHE A 157 -11.34 -2.52 -10.77
CA PHE A 157 -11.87 -3.07 -9.53
C PHE A 157 -12.60 -4.38 -9.80
N ILE A 158 -12.54 -5.30 -8.86
CA ILE A 158 -13.08 -6.64 -8.98
C ILE A 158 -14.21 -6.83 -7.97
N THR A 159 -15.32 -7.38 -8.42
CA THR A 159 -16.38 -7.87 -7.52
C THR A 159 -15.90 -9.17 -6.85
N PRO A 160 -15.68 -9.19 -5.52
CA PRO A 160 -14.99 -10.29 -4.83
C PRO A 160 -15.81 -11.59 -4.72
N GLY A 161 -17.11 -11.55 -5.02
CA GLY A 161 -18.06 -12.62 -4.71
C GLY A 161 -18.61 -12.55 -3.29
N GLU A 162 -19.30 -13.61 -2.85
CA GLU A 162 -19.85 -13.67 -1.49
C GLU A 162 -18.74 -13.88 -0.45
N ILE A 163 -18.73 -13.06 0.61
CA ILE A 163 -17.80 -13.23 1.74
C ILE A 163 -18.23 -14.45 2.56
N PRO A 164 -17.33 -15.42 2.84
CA PRO A 164 -17.65 -16.59 3.66
C PRO A 164 -18.19 -16.23 5.04
N ARG A 165 -19.19 -16.98 5.50
CA ARG A 165 -19.89 -16.73 6.77
C ARG A 165 -18.89 -16.70 7.94
N GLY A 166 -19.02 -15.68 8.79
CA GLY A 166 -18.11 -15.42 9.91
C GLY A 166 -16.88 -14.55 9.58
N PHE A 167 -16.51 -14.38 8.31
CA PHE A 167 -15.28 -13.66 7.92
C PHE A 167 -15.46 -12.19 7.57
N ARG A 168 -16.69 -11.65 7.61
CA ARG A 168 -16.98 -10.24 7.28
C ARG A 168 -16.10 -9.23 8.04
N PHE A 169 -15.95 -9.41 9.36
CA PHE A 169 -15.10 -8.54 10.18
C PHE A 169 -13.62 -8.61 9.78
N HIS A 170 -13.13 -9.82 9.46
CA HIS A 170 -11.76 -10.02 9.00
C HIS A 170 -11.50 -9.29 7.67
N CYS A 171 -12.42 -9.41 6.72
CA CYS A 171 -12.34 -8.71 5.44
C CYS A 171 -12.44 -7.19 5.58
N GLN A 172 -13.29 -6.69 6.47
CA GLN A 172 -13.39 -5.25 6.76
C GLN A 172 -12.06 -4.73 7.32
N ALA A 173 -11.55 -5.35 8.39
CA ALA A 173 -10.30 -4.92 9.03
C ALA A 173 -9.09 -5.00 8.08
N ALA A 174 -9.04 -6.02 7.21
CA ALA A 174 -8.02 -6.11 6.17
C ALA A 174 -8.12 -4.94 5.18
N SER A 175 -9.33 -4.60 4.71
CA SER A 175 -9.57 -3.46 3.83
C SER A 175 -9.17 -2.13 4.50
N ASP A 176 -9.69 -1.86 5.70
CA ASP A 176 -9.47 -0.62 6.45
C ASP A 176 -7.97 -0.36 6.71
N SER A 177 -7.20 -1.43 6.94
CA SER A 177 -5.75 -1.37 7.17
C SER A 177 -4.89 -1.26 5.90
N SER A 178 -5.49 -1.38 4.72
CA SER A 178 -4.79 -1.38 3.43
C SER A 178 -5.52 -0.54 2.38
N HIS A 179 -6.15 -1.19 1.40
CA HIS A 179 -6.69 -0.60 0.18
C HIS A 179 -8.03 0.15 0.38
N LYS A 180 -8.67 0.03 1.56
CA LYS A 180 -9.94 0.64 2.00
C LYS A 180 -11.15 0.52 1.04
N ILE A 181 -11.08 -0.34 0.04
CA ILE A 181 -12.19 -0.62 -0.89
C ILE A 181 -13.34 -1.25 -0.08
N PRO A 182 -14.56 -0.71 -0.12
CA PRO A 182 -15.71 -1.25 0.60
C PRO A 182 -15.95 -2.74 0.27
N ILE A 183 -16.13 -3.56 1.30
CA ILE A 183 -16.33 -5.02 1.15
C ILE A 183 -17.74 -5.40 0.65
N SER A 184 -18.60 -4.41 0.36
CA SER A 184 -19.99 -4.59 -0.06
C SER A 184 -20.45 -3.31 -0.76
N ASN A 185 -21.35 -3.46 -1.74
CA ASN A 185 -22.01 -2.35 -2.45
C ASN A 185 -21.00 -1.36 -3.09
N PHE A 186 -19.89 -1.86 -3.61
CA PHE A 186 -18.92 -1.05 -4.32
C PHE A 186 -19.23 -1.04 -5.83
N GLU A 187 -19.87 0.03 -6.29
CA GLU A 187 -20.46 0.14 -7.63
C GLU A 187 -19.44 0.09 -8.78
N SER A 188 -18.18 0.45 -8.52
CA SER A 188 -17.11 0.44 -9.53
C SER A 188 -16.53 -0.96 -9.82
N GLY A 189 -16.99 -2.01 -9.13
CA GLY A 189 -16.48 -3.37 -9.30
C GLY A 189 -17.00 -4.06 -10.56
N CYS A 190 -16.10 -4.53 -11.43
CA CYS A 190 -16.45 -5.37 -12.58
C CYS A 190 -16.53 -6.85 -12.18
N ASP A 191 -17.17 -7.68 -13.00
CA ASP A 191 -17.19 -9.14 -12.78
C ASP A 191 -15.82 -9.78 -13.10
N GLN A 192 -15.53 -10.89 -12.44
CA GLN A 192 -14.21 -11.52 -12.52
C GLN A 192 -13.83 -12.04 -13.91
N ALA A 193 -14.81 -12.47 -14.71
CA ALA A 193 -14.56 -13.01 -16.05
C ALA A 193 -14.24 -11.89 -17.05
N THR A 194 -15.01 -10.79 -17.03
CA THR A 194 -14.73 -9.59 -17.84
C THR A 194 -13.38 -8.98 -17.49
N VAL A 195 -13.04 -8.88 -16.20
CA VAL A 195 -11.72 -8.36 -15.78
C VAL A 195 -10.58 -9.24 -16.30
N LEU A 196 -10.70 -10.56 -16.18
CA LEU A 196 -9.70 -11.50 -16.69
C LEU A 196 -9.57 -11.42 -18.21
N GLN A 197 -10.69 -11.32 -18.93
CA GLN A 197 -10.69 -11.22 -20.39
C GLN A 197 -10.10 -9.88 -20.89
N ASN A 198 -10.33 -8.78 -20.17
CA ASN A 198 -9.71 -7.50 -20.47
C ASN A 198 -8.20 -7.51 -20.17
N LEU A 199 -7.77 -8.18 -19.08
CA LEU A 199 -6.35 -8.41 -18.79
C LEU A 199 -5.67 -9.23 -19.91
N TYR A 200 -6.30 -10.30 -20.37
CA TYR A 200 -5.79 -11.10 -21.49
C TYR A 200 -5.66 -10.28 -22.78
N ARG A 201 -6.65 -9.43 -23.10
CA ARG A 201 -6.58 -8.51 -24.25
C ARG A 201 -5.47 -7.47 -24.10
N PHE A 202 -5.21 -6.98 -22.89
CA PHE A 202 -4.13 -6.02 -22.58
C PHE A 202 -2.73 -6.65 -22.75
N ILE A 203 -2.52 -7.84 -22.19
CA ILE A 203 -1.22 -8.53 -22.26
C ILE A 203 -0.91 -9.00 -23.68
N HIS A 204 -1.91 -9.54 -24.38
CA HIS A 204 -1.70 -10.22 -25.67
C HIS A 204 -2.90 -10.06 -26.62
N PRO A 205 -3.03 -8.90 -27.30
CA PRO A 205 -4.19 -8.61 -28.16
C PRO A 205 -4.25 -9.47 -29.44
N ASN A 206 -3.13 -10.05 -29.87
CA ASN A 206 -3.01 -10.88 -31.07
C ASN A 206 -2.62 -12.31 -30.67
N PRO A 207 -3.22 -13.38 -31.24
CA PRO A 207 -2.89 -14.76 -30.88
C PRO A 207 -1.41 -15.10 -31.18
N GLY A 208 -0.73 -15.74 -30.23
CA GLY A 208 0.70 -16.09 -30.33
C GLY A 208 1.28 -16.62 -29.02
N LYS A 209 2.61 -16.54 -28.85
CA LYS A 209 3.28 -16.90 -27.59
C LYS A 209 2.97 -15.85 -26.51
N TRP A 210 2.40 -16.31 -25.39
CA TRP A 210 2.16 -15.47 -24.21
C TRP A 210 3.47 -15.01 -23.57
N PRO A 211 3.58 -13.72 -23.17
CA PRO A 211 4.72 -13.23 -22.40
C PRO A 211 4.58 -13.61 -20.91
N PRO A 212 5.71 -13.72 -20.18
CA PRO A 212 5.67 -13.89 -18.73
C PRO A 212 5.17 -12.61 -18.04
N ILE A 213 4.50 -12.80 -16.90
CA ILE A 213 4.05 -11.72 -16.01
C ILE A 213 4.82 -11.77 -14.69
N TYR A 214 5.09 -10.60 -14.11
CA TYR A 214 5.97 -10.45 -12.96
C TYR A 214 5.25 -9.76 -11.79
N CYS A 215 5.40 -10.30 -10.59
CA CYS A 215 4.91 -9.70 -9.34
C CYS A 215 5.99 -9.73 -8.25
N LYS A 216 5.85 -8.97 -7.16
CA LYS A 216 6.74 -9.11 -5.99
C LYS A 216 6.65 -10.52 -5.41
N SER A 217 7.76 -11.05 -4.89
CA SER A 217 7.79 -12.41 -4.31
C SER A 217 6.82 -12.58 -3.13
N ASP A 218 6.60 -11.53 -2.34
CA ASP A 218 5.67 -11.49 -1.21
C ASP A 218 4.19 -11.58 -1.64
N ASP A 219 3.85 -11.04 -2.81
CA ASP A 219 2.49 -11.03 -3.36
C ASP A 219 2.17 -12.26 -4.22
N ARG A 220 3.19 -13.00 -4.67
CA ARG A 220 3.06 -14.09 -5.66
C ARG A 220 2.03 -15.15 -5.29
N ALA A 221 1.96 -15.54 -4.02
CA ALA A 221 0.99 -16.56 -3.57
C ALA A 221 -0.47 -16.09 -3.77
N ARG A 222 -0.72 -14.81 -3.49
CA ARG A 222 -2.01 -14.13 -3.60
C ARG A 222 -2.39 -13.89 -5.06
N VAL A 223 -1.47 -13.35 -5.86
CA VAL A 223 -1.67 -13.11 -7.31
C VAL A 223 -1.96 -14.42 -8.05
N ASN A 224 -1.14 -15.45 -7.87
CA ASN A 224 -1.33 -16.77 -8.50
C ASN A 224 -2.65 -17.43 -8.09
N TRP A 225 -3.07 -17.29 -6.82
CA TRP A 225 -4.36 -17.82 -6.39
C TRP A 225 -5.53 -17.07 -7.02
N CYS A 226 -5.48 -15.73 -7.05
CA CYS A 226 -6.56 -14.91 -7.63
C CYS A 226 -6.74 -15.17 -9.14
N LEU A 227 -5.64 -15.23 -9.92
CA LEU A 227 -5.71 -15.57 -11.35
C LEU A 227 -6.39 -16.93 -11.56
N LYS A 228 -5.92 -17.98 -10.86
CA LYS A 228 -6.49 -19.33 -10.94
C LYS A 228 -7.91 -19.45 -10.39
N HIS A 229 -8.35 -18.51 -9.55
CA HIS A 229 -9.73 -18.45 -9.08
C HIS A 229 -10.64 -17.84 -10.15
N MET A 230 -10.23 -16.69 -10.71
CA MET A 230 -10.96 -16.00 -11.79
C MET A 230 -11.08 -16.90 -13.05
N GLU A 231 -10.04 -17.66 -13.37
CA GLU A 231 -10.04 -18.66 -14.46
C GLU A 231 -11.06 -19.80 -14.30
N LYS A 232 -11.51 -20.11 -13.08
CA LYS A 232 -12.55 -21.15 -12.88
C LYS A 232 -13.93 -20.68 -13.30
N GLY A 233 -14.21 -19.37 -13.19
CA GLY A 233 -15.46 -18.74 -13.63
C GLY A 233 -15.44 -18.26 -15.08
N SER A 234 -14.33 -18.44 -15.80
CA SER A 234 -14.15 -18.03 -17.19
C SER A 234 -14.14 -19.25 -18.12
N GLU A 235 -14.82 -19.13 -19.27
CA GLU A 235 -14.69 -20.08 -20.37
C GLU A 235 -13.30 -20.02 -21.02
N ILE A 236 -12.67 -18.83 -20.96
CA ILE A 236 -11.35 -18.55 -21.55
C ILE A 236 -10.29 -18.80 -20.49
N ARG A 237 -9.39 -19.76 -20.77
CA ARG A 237 -8.26 -20.12 -19.92
C ARG A 237 -6.96 -19.92 -20.67
N GLN A 238 -6.06 -19.10 -20.12
CA GLN A 238 -4.72 -18.87 -20.67
C GLN A 238 -3.69 -19.12 -19.58
N ASN A 239 -2.66 -19.92 -19.89
CA ASN A 239 -1.64 -20.27 -18.92
C ASN A 239 -0.59 -19.15 -18.80
N LEU A 240 -0.90 -18.13 -18.00
CA LEU A 240 0.03 -17.03 -17.71
C LEU A 240 1.18 -17.51 -16.80
N GLU A 241 2.42 -17.35 -17.26
CA GLU A 241 3.61 -17.69 -16.48
C GLU A 241 3.91 -16.57 -15.46
N LEU A 242 3.68 -16.84 -14.16
CA LEU A 242 3.91 -15.88 -13.08
C LEU A 242 5.30 -16.05 -12.41
N LEU A 243 6.20 -15.14 -12.76
CA LEU A 243 7.56 -15.01 -12.25
C LEU A 243 7.66 -13.91 -11.18
N THR A 244 8.84 -13.78 -10.54
CA THR A 244 9.09 -12.70 -9.57
C THR A 244 9.85 -11.54 -10.20
N VAL A 245 9.54 -10.32 -9.76
CA VAL A 245 10.31 -9.11 -10.14
C VAL A 245 11.73 -9.20 -9.62
N GLU A 246 11.92 -9.82 -8.45
CA GLU A 246 13.24 -10.01 -7.84
C GLU A 246 14.16 -10.87 -8.72
N ASP A 247 13.65 -11.98 -9.27
CA ASP A 247 14.41 -12.85 -10.18
C ASP A 247 14.68 -12.16 -11.52
N LEU A 248 13.75 -11.33 -12.02
CA LEU A 248 13.96 -10.51 -13.22
C LEU A 248 15.12 -9.52 -13.04
N VAL A 249 15.13 -8.75 -11.94
CA VAL A 249 16.19 -7.77 -11.67
C VAL A 249 17.53 -8.48 -11.47
N VAL A 250 17.58 -9.61 -10.77
CA VAL A 250 18.80 -10.43 -10.65
C VAL A 250 19.29 -10.88 -12.03
N GLY A 251 18.41 -11.39 -12.90
CA GLY A 251 18.76 -11.82 -14.25
C GLY A 251 19.33 -10.68 -15.11
N ILE A 252 18.72 -9.49 -15.04
CA ILE A 252 19.22 -8.29 -15.74
C ILE A 252 20.64 -7.92 -15.28
N TYR A 253 20.88 -7.89 -13.97
CA TYR A 253 22.21 -7.57 -13.45
C TYR A 253 23.26 -8.64 -13.79
N GLN A 254 22.88 -9.92 -13.73
CA GLN A 254 23.76 -11.03 -14.04
C GLN A 254 24.15 -11.01 -15.52
N GLN A 255 23.20 -10.73 -16.41
CA GLN A 255 23.45 -10.63 -17.85
C GLN A 255 24.32 -9.41 -18.20
N LYS A 256 23.99 -8.22 -17.69
CA LYS A 256 24.64 -6.96 -18.10
C LYS A 256 25.99 -6.72 -17.44
N PHE A 257 26.13 -7.07 -16.17
CA PHE A 257 27.31 -6.72 -15.36
C PHE A 257 28.10 -7.93 -14.87
N LEU A 258 27.69 -9.16 -15.20
CA LEU A 258 28.27 -10.42 -14.69
C LEU A 258 28.31 -10.47 -13.16
N LYS A 259 27.31 -9.85 -12.51
CA LYS A 259 27.17 -9.75 -11.05
C LYS A 259 25.79 -10.19 -10.61
N GLU A 260 25.72 -11.04 -9.60
CA GLU A 260 24.46 -11.42 -8.96
C GLU A 260 24.20 -10.50 -7.75
N PRO A 261 23.23 -9.57 -7.81
CA PRO A 261 22.89 -8.74 -6.67
C PRO A 261 22.13 -9.57 -5.63
N SER A 262 22.37 -9.33 -4.35
CA SER A 262 21.64 -10.06 -3.31
C SER A 262 20.13 -9.81 -3.40
N LYS A 263 19.31 -10.86 -3.30
CA LYS A 263 17.83 -10.72 -3.33
C LYS A 263 17.30 -9.81 -2.22
N THR A 264 18.01 -9.70 -1.10
CA THR A 264 17.71 -8.75 -0.01
C THR A 264 17.88 -7.29 -0.45
N TRP A 265 18.93 -6.98 -1.20
CA TRP A 265 19.12 -5.64 -1.78
C TRP A 265 18.04 -5.33 -2.82
N VAL A 266 17.72 -6.28 -3.71
CA VAL A 266 16.65 -6.11 -4.71
C VAL A 266 15.29 -5.85 -4.05
N ARG A 267 14.93 -6.57 -2.98
CA ARG A 267 13.72 -6.27 -2.19
C ARG A 267 13.76 -4.87 -1.58
N SER A 268 14.87 -4.51 -0.93
CA SER A 268 15.05 -3.17 -0.35
C SER A 268 14.97 -2.04 -1.39
N LEU A 269 15.28 -2.33 -2.66
CA LEU A 269 15.15 -1.40 -3.79
C LEU A 269 13.69 -1.28 -4.26
N LEU A 270 12.94 -2.39 -4.28
CA LEU A 270 11.53 -2.41 -4.67
C LEU A 270 10.57 -1.90 -3.56
N ASP A 271 11.02 -1.81 -2.31
CA ASP A 271 10.24 -1.34 -1.15
C ASP A 271 10.48 0.14 -0.82
N VAL A 272 11.04 0.91 -1.75
CA VAL A 272 11.31 2.34 -1.59
C VAL A 272 10.02 3.17 -1.71
N ALA A 273 9.65 3.85 -0.63
CA ALA A 273 8.46 4.72 -0.53
C ALA A 273 8.58 6.08 -1.26
N MET A 274 9.58 6.27 -2.13
CA MET A 274 9.91 7.57 -2.76
C MET A 274 8.74 8.14 -3.59
N TRP A 275 7.97 7.26 -4.24
CA TRP A 275 6.85 7.62 -5.10
C TRP A 275 5.48 7.31 -4.48
N ASP A 276 5.40 7.17 -3.15
CA ASP A 276 4.12 6.88 -2.48
C ASP A 276 3.11 8.02 -2.63
N TYR A 277 3.60 9.26 -2.61
CA TYR A 277 2.83 10.50 -2.68
C TYR A 277 2.94 11.21 -4.05
N SER A 278 3.59 10.59 -5.04
CA SER A 278 3.65 11.14 -6.39
C SER A 278 2.25 11.13 -7.02
N SER A 279 1.88 12.24 -7.66
CA SER A 279 0.65 12.35 -8.45
C SER A 279 0.60 11.34 -9.59
N ASN A 280 -0.59 10.96 -10.06
CA ASN A 280 -0.82 10.06 -11.19
C ASN A 280 -0.21 8.64 -11.06
N THR A 281 0.14 8.24 -9.82
CA THR A 281 0.73 6.93 -9.54
C THR A 281 -0.34 5.90 -9.13
N ARG A 282 -1.42 6.35 -8.49
CA ARG A 282 -2.56 5.52 -8.07
C ARG A 282 -3.70 5.61 -9.10
N CYS A 283 -4.68 4.70 -9.01
CA CYS A 283 -5.90 4.82 -9.80
C CYS A 283 -6.72 6.02 -9.32
N LYS A 284 -7.62 6.55 -10.18
CA LYS A 284 -8.44 7.74 -9.88
C LYS A 284 -9.14 7.71 -8.52
N TRP A 285 -9.72 6.57 -8.11
CA TRP A 285 -10.44 6.48 -6.84
C TRP A 285 -9.49 6.53 -5.63
N HIS A 286 -8.32 5.87 -5.70
CA HIS A 286 -7.26 5.96 -4.67
C HIS A 286 -6.52 7.30 -4.68
N GLU A 287 -6.52 7.96 -5.85
CA GLU A 287 -6.54 9.41 -6.12
C GLU A 287 -7.31 10.22 -5.08
N GLU A 288 -8.60 10.29 -5.36
CA GLU A 288 -9.59 11.17 -4.72
C GLU A 288 -9.78 10.89 -3.22
N ASN A 289 -9.43 9.69 -2.75
CA ASN A 289 -9.61 9.26 -1.36
C ASN A 289 -8.31 9.26 -0.51
N ASP A 290 -7.17 9.68 -1.07
CA ASP A 290 -5.85 9.67 -0.40
C ASP A 290 -5.48 8.30 0.21
N ILE A 291 -5.46 7.26 -0.64
CA ILE A 291 -5.18 5.87 -0.23
C ILE A 291 -3.95 5.33 -0.97
N LEU A 292 -2.87 5.08 -0.22
CA LEU A 292 -1.58 4.62 -0.76
C LEU A 292 -1.59 3.20 -1.36
N PHE A 293 -2.48 2.33 -0.86
CA PHE A 293 -2.56 0.92 -1.23
C PHE A 293 -3.48 0.69 -2.44
N CYS A 294 -2.94 0.94 -3.64
CA CYS A 294 -3.59 0.71 -4.93
C CYS A 294 -2.79 -0.32 -5.75
N ALA A 295 -3.47 -1.28 -6.38
CA ALA A 295 -2.83 -2.34 -7.15
C ALA A 295 -2.01 -1.77 -8.33
N LEU A 296 -2.57 -0.78 -9.04
CA LEU A 296 -1.88 -0.07 -10.12
C LEU A 296 -0.61 0.63 -9.61
N ALA A 297 -0.67 1.30 -8.46
CA ALA A 297 0.47 2.01 -7.87
C ALA A 297 1.63 1.08 -7.53
N VAL A 298 1.36 -0.16 -7.09
CA VAL A 298 2.42 -1.15 -6.87
C VAL A 298 3.14 -1.48 -8.18
N CYS A 299 2.41 -1.66 -9.29
CA CYS A 299 3.01 -1.93 -10.61
C CYS A 299 3.80 -0.74 -11.16
N LYS A 300 3.27 0.49 -11.05
CA LYS A 300 3.99 1.70 -11.47
C LYS A 300 5.28 1.89 -10.65
N LYS A 301 5.22 1.74 -9.32
CA LYS A 301 6.40 1.82 -8.44
C LYS A 301 7.47 0.80 -8.77
N ILE A 302 7.11 -0.43 -9.16
CA ILE A 302 8.08 -1.44 -9.63
C ILE A 302 8.84 -0.92 -10.86
N ALA A 303 8.13 -0.41 -11.87
CA ALA A 303 8.73 0.19 -13.07
C ALA A 303 9.64 1.39 -12.72
N TYR A 304 9.24 2.24 -11.78
CA TYR A 304 10.02 3.40 -11.33
C TYR A 304 11.30 2.99 -10.56
N CYS A 305 11.20 1.99 -9.67
CA CYS A 305 12.37 1.41 -8.98
C CYS A 305 13.41 0.88 -9.97
N ILE A 306 12.94 0.10 -10.96
CA ILE A 306 13.79 -0.51 -11.98
C ILE A 306 14.43 0.56 -12.87
N SER A 307 13.63 1.52 -13.37
CA SER A 307 14.13 2.63 -14.20
C SER A 307 15.18 3.47 -13.48
N ASN A 308 14.87 3.92 -12.26
CA ASN A 308 15.79 4.74 -11.45
C ASN A 308 17.10 4.01 -11.10
N SER A 309 17.06 2.67 -11.01
CA SER A 309 18.24 1.85 -10.73
C SER A 309 19.09 1.50 -11.96
N LEU A 310 18.47 1.39 -13.14
CA LEU A 310 19.10 0.82 -14.33
C LEU A 310 19.33 1.83 -15.45
N ALA A 311 18.48 2.84 -15.63
CA ALA A 311 18.54 3.75 -16.79
C ALA A 311 19.93 4.37 -16.96
N THR A 312 20.52 4.87 -15.88
CA THR A 312 21.88 5.45 -15.88
C THR A 312 22.97 4.44 -16.25
N LEU A 313 22.82 3.17 -15.86
CA LEU A 313 23.76 2.09 -16.17
C LEU A 313 23.66 1.61 -17.64
N PHE A 314 22.51 1.86 -18.28
CA PHE A 314 22.26 1.58 -19.69
C PHE A 314 22.39 2.81 -20.60
N GLY A 315 22.69 3.99 -20.05
CA GLY A 315 22.80 5.25 -20.81
C GLY A 315 21.45 5.83 -21.28
N ILE A 316 20.35 5.41 -20.67
CA ILE A 316 18.98 5.82 -21.00
C ILE A 316 18.67 7.14 -20.30
N GLN A 317 18.11 8.10 -21.02
CA GLN A 317 17.60 9.34 -20.41
C GLN A 317 16.24 9.05 -19.76
N LEU A 318 16.13 9.33 -18.46
CA LEU A 318 14.88 9.19 -17.72
C LEU A 318 13.84 10.20 -18.24
N THR A 319 12.65 9.70 -18.57
CA THR A 319 11.47 10.49 -18.94
C THR A 319 10.36 10.34 -17.88
N GLU A 320 9.25 11.05 -18.05
CA GLU A 320 8.06 10.95 -17.17
C GLU A 320 7.48 9.53 -17.10
N ALA A 321 7.68 8.73 -18.15
CA ALA A 321 7.29 7.32 -18.19
C ALA A 321 8.23 6.42 -17.38
N HIS A 322 9.47 6.83 -17.16
CA HIS A 322 10.47 6.08 -16.38
C HIS A 322 10.41 6.40 -14.88
N VAL A 323 10.15 7.66 -14.52
CA VAL A 323 9.91 8.11 -13.15
C VAL A 323 8.91 9.27 -13.20
N PRO A 324 7.99 9.41 -12.23
CA PRO A 324 7.13 10.59 -12.16
C PRO A 324 7.98 11.85 -12.14
N LEU A 325 7.57 12.88 -12.88
CA LEU A 325 8.09 14.22 -12.64
C LEU A 325 7.88 14.56 -11.17
N GLN A 326 8.90 15.15 -10.54
CA GLN A 326 8.72 15.71 -9.21
C GLN A 326 7.72 16.86 -9.34
N ASP A 327 6.69 16.89 -8.47
CA ASP A 327 5.74 18.00 -8.31
C ASP A 327 6.42 19.26 -7.68
N TYR A 328 7.63 19.59 -8.13
CA TYR A 328 8.54 20.58 -7.53
C TYR A 328 8.26 22.01 -8.04
N GLU A 329 7.78 22.15 -9.28
CA GLU A 329 7.59 23.43 -9.98
C GLU A 329 6.45 24.32 -9.44
N ALA A 330 5.59 23.81 -8.53
CA ALA A 330 4.42 24.55 -8.03
C ALA A 330 4.64 25.33 -6.71
N SER A 331 5.80 25.17 -6.04
CA SER A 331 6.04 25.75 -4.70
C SER A 331 6.78 27.10 -4.70
N SER A 332 7.42 27.49 -5.81
CA SER A 332 8.30 28.65 -5.89
C SER A 332 7.61 30.02 -6.04
N ARG A 333 6.27 30.06 -6.13
CA ARG A 333 5.49 31.30 -6.35
C ARG A 333 4.33 31.56 -5.39
N VAL A 334 4.27 30.87 -4.25
CA VAL A 334 3.34 31.27 -3.18
C VAL A 334 3.95 32.44 -2.40
N THR A 335 3.67 33.67 -2.87
CA THR A 335 3.77 34.83 -1.98
C THR A 335 2.82 34.61 -0.79
N PRO A 336 3.29 34.72 0.46
CA PRO A 336 2.43 34.45 1.61
C PRO A 336 1.39 35.56 1.74
N LYS A 337 0.19 35.33 1.20
CA LYS A 337 -1.00 36.08 1.60
C LYS A 337 -1.28 35.75 3.06
N MET A 338 -0.75 36.62 3.92
CA MET A 338 -0.91 36.59 5.37
C MET A 338 -2.39 36.47 5.74
N VAL A 339 -2.80 35.29 6.22
CA VAL A 339 -4.12 35.10 6.82
C VAL A 339 -4.07 35.67 8.24
N ILE A 340 -4.54 36.91 8.39
CA ILE A 340 -4.75 37.50 9.72
C ILE A 340 -5.93 36.76 10.36
N LEU A 341 -5.63 35.78 11.21
CA LEU A 341 -6.62 35.17 12.10
C LEU A 341 -6.84 36.13 13.29
N ASP A 342 -7.96 36.85 13.26
CA ASP A 342 -8.36 37.73 14.36
C ASP A 342 -8.70 36.91 15.62
N ALA A 343 -7.75 36.89 16.55
CA ALA A 343 -7.84 36.14 17.80
C ALA A 343 -8.92 36.67 18.76
N GLY A 344 -9.47 37.86 18.53
CA GLY A 344 -10.47 38.49 19.40
C GLY A 344 -11.79 37.70 19.52
N ARG A 345 -12.11 36.83 18.55
CA ARG A 345 -13.39 36.11 18.53
C ARG A 345 -13.48 34.88 19.44
N TYR A 346 -12.35 34.33 19.92
CA TYR A 346 -12.34 33.10 20.73
C TYR A 346 -12.18 33.32 22.24
N GLN A 347 -11.89 34.53 22.72
CA GLN A 347 -11.77 34.81 24.16
C GLN A 347 -13.11 35.17 24.83
N LYS A 348 -14.16 35.51 24.05
CA LYS A 348 -15.45 36.01 24.59
C LYS A 348 -16.45 34.92 25.01
N LEU A 349 -15.97 33.74 25.40
CA LEU A 349 -16.81 32.62 25.87
C LEU A 349 -16.30 31.96 27.17
N ARG A 350 -15.49 32.69 27.96
CA ARG A 350 -15.06 32.32 29.32
C ARG A 350 -15.04 33.51 30.27
N PHE A 351 -16.15 34.24 30.39
CA PHE A 351 -16.42 35.09 31.55
C PHE A 351 -17.92 35.38 31.66
N GLU A 352 -18.66 34.48 32.32
CA GLU A 352 -19.94 34.75 32.98
C GLU A 352 -20.36 33.52 33.81
N ASN A 353 -19.77 33.38 35.00
CA ASN A 353 -20.57 33.36 36.22
C ASN A 353 -19.74 33.50 37.49
N SER A 354 -20.18 34.46 38.29
CA SER A 354 -19.75 34.88 39.62
C SER A 354 -19.61 33.75 40.66
N GLY A 355 -18.56 33.83 41.47
CA GLY A 355 -18.31 32.94 42.61
C GLY A 355 -17.05 33.32 43.40
N PHE A 356 -16.98 34.57 43.88
CA PHE A 356 -15.82 35.11 44.60
C PHE A 356 -15.71 34.53 46.02
N SER A 357 -14.57 33.91 46.35
CA SER A 357 -13.93 34.11 47.66
C SER A 357 -12.42 33.80 47.59
N HIS A 358 -11.62 34.75 48.04
CA HIS A 358 -10.17 34.57 48.24
C HIS A 358 -9.89 33.51 49.32
N PHE A 359 -8.71 32.88 49.31
CA PHE A 359 -7.69 33.17 50.33
C PHE A 359 -6.29 32.64 49.95
N ASN A 360 -5.27 33.29 50.50
CA ASN A 360 -3.86 33.06 50.18
C ASN A 360 -3.26 31.82 50.87
N TYR A 361 -2.20 31.31 50.27
CA TYR A 361 -1.31 30.28 50.82
C TYR A 361 -0.49 30.83 52.01
N SER A 362 -0.45 30.12 53.14
CA SER A 362 0.69 30.23 54.08
C SER A 362 0.77 29.05 55.07
N ASN A 363 1.89 28.32 54.99
CA ASN A 363 2.63 27.64 56.06
C ASN A 363 1.88 27.05 57.28
N GLN A 364 1.90 25.72 57.43
CA GLN A 364 2.78 25.02 58.42
C GLN A 364 2.54 23.50 58.46
N GLU A 365 3.63 22.73 58.39
CA GLU A 365 3.77 21.40 59.02
C GLU A 365 4.09 21.57 60.53
N PRO A 366 4.08 20.53 61.41
CA PRO A 366 4.08 19.09 61.13
C PRO A 366 3.19 18.19 62.05
N ARG A 367 3.31 16.86 61.80
CA ARG A 367 3.35 15.74 62.78
C ARG A 367 2.07 15.07 63.32
N SER A 368 1.92 13.81 62.87
CA SER A 368 1.71 12.58 63.65
C SER A 368 0.55 12.48 64.66
N ASN A 369 -0.39 11.54 64.41
CA ASN A 369 -0.47 10.26 65.15
C ASN A 369 -1.58 9.33 64.57
N THR A 370 -1.26 8.04 64.42
CA THR A 370 -2.21 6.90 64.42
C THR A 370 -2.38 6.41 65.88
N PRO A 371 -3.24 5.43 66.24
CA PRO A 371 -4.21 4.60 65.47
C PRO A 371 -5.68 4.91 65.91
N THR A 372 -6.78 4.24 65.56
CA THR A 372 -7.17 2.80 65.54
C THR A 372 -8.58 2.77 64.91
N GLY A 373 -8.96 1.84 64.02
CA GLY A 373 -9.66 0.62 64.43
C GLY A 373 -10.97 0.42 63.63
N ASP A 374 -11.37 -0.85 63.50
CA ASP A 374 -12.73 -1.38 63.26
C ASP A 374 -13.49 -1.13 61.92
N TYR A 375 -13.48 -2.19 61.10
CA TYR A 375 -14.55 -2.59 60.19
C TYR A 375 -15.78 -3.09 61.00
N PRO A 376 -17.04 -2.99 60.49
CA PRO A 376 -17.54 -4.07 59.63
C PRO A 376 -18.61 -3.72 58.55
N SER A 377 -18.59 -4.54 57.49
CA SER A 377 -19.72 -5.19 56.81
C SER A 377 -21.03 -4.44 56.48
N GLY A 378 -21.11 -3.92 55.25
CA GLY A 378 -21.96 -4.48 54.16
C GLY A 378 -23.49 -4.60 54.29
N VAL A 379 -24.20 -4.10 53.27
CA VAL A 379 -25.53 -4.59 52.82
C VAL A 379 -25.58 -4.60 51.29
N LYS A 380 -26.12 -5.69 50.70
CA LYS A 380 -26.53 -5.75 49.29
C LYS A 380 -27.98 -5.31 49.17
N ILE A 381 -28.35 -4.57 48.12
CA ILE A 381 -29.75 -4.42 47.71
C ILE A 381 -29.89 -4.76 46.22
N SER A 382 -30.76 -5.72 45.94
CA SER A 382 -31.25 -6.10 44.62
C SER A 382 -32.69 -5.62 44.47
N GLY A 383 -33.05 -5.00 43.33
CA GLY A 383 -34.43 -4.60 43.02
C GLY A 383 -34.61 -4.29 41.52
N PRO A 384 -35.80 -4.52 40.91
CA PRO A 384 -35.89 -4.75 39.46
C PRO A 384 -36.69 -3.71 38.65
N ASN A 385 -36.55 -3.80 37.31
CA ASN A 385 -37.47 -3.43 36.23
C ASN A 385 -38.22 -2.08 36.26
N SER A 386 -37.99 -1.26 35.21
CA SER A 386 -39.09 -0.76 34.36
C SER A 386 -38.56 -0.21 33.01
N SER A 387 -39.40 -0.23 31.97
CA SER A 387 -39.07 0.26 30.62
C SER A 387 -39.66 1.65 30.36
N VAL A 388 -38.91 2.54 29.69
CA VAL A 388 -39.45 3.74 29.02
C VAL A 388 -38.80 3.92 27.63
N ARG A 389 -39.45 4.69 26.75
CA ARG A 389 -39.49 4.51 25.29
C ARG A 389 -39.31 5.82 24.51
N GLY A 390 -38.59 5.78 23.38
CA GLY A 390 -38.54 6.83 22.34
C GLY A 390 -37.56 7.98 22.63
N ARG A 391 -37.18 8.85 21.69
CA ARG A 391 -37.44 9.03 20.22
C ARG A 391 -36.09 9.53 19.63
N GLY A 392 -35.64 9.30 18.39
CA GLY A 392 -36.33 9.31 17.11
C GLY A 392 -36.23 10.70 16.45
N ILE A 393 -35.41 10.86 15.39
CA ILE A 393 -35.54 11.86 14.30
C ILE A 393 -34.69 11.40 13.10
N THR A 394 -35.21 11.61 11.89
CA THR A 394 -34.65 11.22 10.59
C THR A 394 -34.59 12.41 9.63
N ARG A 395 -33.89 12.21 8.49
CA ARG A 395 -33.88 12.98 7.22
C ARG A 395 -32.78 14.03 6.99
N LEU A 396 -31.90 13.70 6.03
CA LEU A 396 -31.51 14.50 4.85
C LEU A 396 -30.70 13.55 3.93
N LEU A 397 -30.82 13.50 2.60
CA LEU A 397 -31.70 14.14 1.59
C LEU A 397 -31.92 13.11 0.44
N GLU A 398 -32.79 13.36 -0.54
CA GLU A 398 -32.91 12.59 -1.79
C GLU A 398 -33.26 13.53 -2.96
N ARG A 399 -32.89 13.12 -4.20
CA ARG A 399 -33.21 13.70 -5.52
C ARG A 399 -32.43 14.94 -6.00
N ILE A 400 -31.52 14.68 -6.94
CA ILE A 400 -31.73 15.10 -8.33
C ILE A 400 -31.61 13.85 -9.20
N SER A 401 -32.57 13.62 -10.11
CA SER A 401 -32.48 12.56 -11.12
C SER A 401 -31.76 13.09 -12.36
N GLY A 402 -30.81 12.31 -12.87
CA GLY A 402 -30.22 12.50 -14.20
C GLY A 402 -29.80 11.14 -14.73
N ALA A 403 -30.46 10.65 -15.77
CA ALA A 403 -30.08 9.38 -16.39
C ALA A 403 -28.81 9.57 -17.24
N SER A 404 -27.88 8.62 -17.16
CA SER A 404 -26.84 8.46 -18.16
C SER A 404 -26.50 6.98 -18.32
N SER A 405 -26.65 6.48 -19.54
CA SER A 405 -26.25 5.15 -19.97
C SER A 405 -24.74 5.02 -20.06
N CYS A 406 -24.23 3.80 -19.85
CA CYS A 406 -22.88 3.43 -20.24
C CYS A 406 -22.84 3.22 -21.76
N GLU A 407 -22.41 4.23 -22.52
CA GLU A 407 -22.03 4.06 -23.93
C GLU A 407 -20.53 4.26 -24.15
N ALA A 408 -19.99 3.49 -25.09
CA ALA A 408 -18.57 3.48 -25.42
C ALA A 408 -18.21 4.61 -26.40
N ALA A 409 -17.24 5.44 -26.02
CA ALA A 409 -16.63 6.40 -26.92
C ALA A 409 -15.46 5.75 -27.71
N LEU A 410 -15.78 5.13 -28.84
CA LEU A 410 -14.81 4.85 -29.90
C LEU A 410 -14.85 6.00 -30.91
N SER A 411 -13.72 6.68 -31.10
CA SER A 411 -13.58 7.75 -32.09
C SER A 411 -13.06 7.19 -33.42
N PRO A 412 -13.81 7.28 -34.54
CA PRO A 412 -13.28 7.02 -35.88
C PRO A 412 -12.79 8.32 -36.54
N SER A 413 -11.48 8.42 -36.77
CA SER A 413 -10.92 9.49 -37.62
C SER A 413 -11.16 9.18 -39.10
N LEU A 414 -11.96 10.02 -39.76
CA LEU A 414 -12.18 9.96 -41.20
C LEU A 414 -11.10 10.75 -41.94
N SER A 415 -10.30 10.06 -42.75
CA SER A 415 -9.44 10.65 -43.79
C SER A 415 -10.07 10.43 -45.18
N PRO A 416 -9.88 11.37 -46.14
CA PRO A 416 -10.73 11.43 -47.34
C PRO A 416 -10.35 10.42 -48.42
N LYS A 417 -11.36 9.91 -49.13
CA LYS A 417 -11.18 9.09 -50.34
C LYS A 417 -10.76 9.95 -51.54
N GLY A 418 -9.54 9.74 -52.02
CA GLY A 418 -9.11 10.15 -53.36
C GLY A 418 -8.75 8.91 -54.18
N GLY A 419 -9.66 8.45 -55.05
CA GLY A 419 -9.49 7.20 -55.81
C GLY A 419 -9.89 7.37 -57.27
N TYR A 420 -8.90 7.51 -58.14
CA TYR A 420 -9.08 7.52 -59.60
C TYR A 420 -9.48 6.13 -60.11
N LYS A 421 -10.44 6.09 -61.04
CA LYS A 421 -10.58 5.03 -62.05
C LYS A 421 -9.99 5.59 -63.37
N PRO A 422 -9.37 4.77 -64.24
CA PRO A 422 -10.19 4.09 -65.24
C PRO A 422 -9.71 2.68 -65.62
N PHE A 423 -10.62 1.73 -65.71
CA PHE A 423 -10.54 0.61 -66.65
C PHE A 423 -11.96 0.16 -66.99
N SER A 424 -12.30 0.19 -68.28
CA SER A 424 -13.49 -0.42 -68.87
C SER A 424 -13.01 -1.27 -70.05
N SER A 425 -13.45 -2.52 -70.07
CA SER A 425 -12.92 -3.59 -70.91
C SER A 425 -13.44 -3.57 -72.35
N LEU A 426 -12.67 -4.22 -73.22
CA LEU A 426 -13.12 -4.71 -74.52
C LEU A 426 -14.15 -5.84 -74.36
N SER A 427 -14.96 -6.00 -75.42
CA SER A 427 -15.88 -7.11 -75.73
C SER A 427 -17.14 -7.26 -74.86
#